data_AF-A0AAV7W1W8-F1
#
_entry.id   AF-A0AAV7W1W8-F1
#
_cell.length_a   1.000
_cell.length_b   1.000
_cell.length_c   1.000
_cell.angle_alpha   90.00
_cell.angle_beta   90.00
_cell.angle_gamma   90.00
#
_symmetry.space_group_name_H-M   'P 1'
#
loop_
_entity.id
_entity.type
_entity.pdbx_description
1 polymer ?
#
loop_
_entity_poly.entity_id
_entity_poly.type
_entity_poly.pdbx_seq_one_letter_code
_entity_poly.pdbx_strand_id
1 'polypeptide(L)'
;MVSVDLQDEYFHIPILKLHRKYLRFVVGSQHYQFAVLPFGLTSAPRVFTKVMAVVAAELRRRGIAVFPFLDDWLIKAKTPELVRRHLQSTTQLLFDLGFSINVPKSHLSPLNASCS
;
A
#
# COMPACT_ATOMS: atom_id res chain seq x y z
N MET A 1 -7.35 16.96 -3.17
CA MET A 1 -6.58 15.81 -2.63
C MET A 1 -7.39 14.55 -2.84
N VAL A 2 -6.73 13.39 -2.85
CA VAL A 2 -7.34 12.05 -2.97
C VAL A 2 -6.65 11.09 -2.02
N SER A 3 -7.35 10.05 -1.58
CA SER A 3 -6.76 8.94 -0.82
C SER A 3 -6.89 7.64 -1.60
N VAL A 4 -5.88 6.79 -1.45
CA VAL A 4 -5.79 5.46 -2.06
C VAL A 4 -5.58 4.46 -0.92
N ASP A 5 -6.49 3.48 -0.82
CA ASP A 5 -6.42 2.39 0.15
C ASP A 5 -5.82 1.16 -0.56
N LEU A 6 -4.75 0.59 -0.02
CA LEU A 6 -4.15 -0.64 -0.56
C LEU A 6 -4.93 -1.87 -0.08
N GLN A 7 -5.29 -2.75 -1.01
CA GLN A 7 -5.93 -4.01 -0.68
C GLN A 7 -4.89 -5.03 -0.17
N ASP A 8 -5.23 -5.82 0.86
CA ASP A 8 -4.45 -6.99 1.31
C ASP A 8 -2.96 -6.70 1.62
N GLU A 9 -2.69 -5.53 2.19
CA GLU A 9 -1.39 -4.96 2.60
C GLU A 9 -0.22 -5.95 2.73
N TYR A 10 -0.27 -6.79 3.76
CA TYR A 10 0.86 -7.63 4.16
C TYR A 10 1.03 -8.82 3.21
N PHE A 11 -0.03 -9.27 2.56
CA PHE A 11 0.01 -10.45 1.72
C PHE A 11 0.80 -10.24 0.42
N HIS A 12 1.08 -8.98 0.05
CA HIS A 12 1.98 -8.63 -1.05
C HIS A 12 3.46 -8.89 -0.74
N ILE A 13 3.82 -9.05 0.53
CA ILE A 13 5.22 -9.21 0.94
C ILE A 13 5.54 -10.70 1.16
N PRO A 14 6.33 -11.33 0.29
CA PRO A 14 6.69 -12.74 0.46
C PRO A 14 7.65 -12.95 1.63
N ILE A 15 7.44 -14.04 2.37
CA ILE A 15 8.38 -14.52 3.39
C ILE A 15 9.39 -15.45 2.73
N LEU A 16 10.67 -15.17 2.98
CA LEU A 16 11.79 -16.02 2.58
C LEU A 16 11.54 -17.47 3.02
N LYS A 17 11.68 -18.44 2.10
CA LYS A 17 11.38 -19.86 2.35
C LYS A 17 12.01 -20.40 3.64
N LEU A 18 13.25 -19.98 3.95
CA LEU A 18 13.99 -20.39 5.15
C LEU A 18 13.33 -19.92 6.47
N HIS A 19 12.60 -18.80 6.46
CA HIS A 19 11.96 -18.23 7.64
C HIS A 19 10.52 -18.73 7.86
N ARG A 20 9.88 -19.34 6.85
CA ARG A 20 8.48 -19.80 6.93
C ARG A 20 8.22 -20.79 8.07
N LYS A 21 9.25 -21.55 8.48
CA LYS A 21 9.17 -22.50 9.60
C LYS A 21 8.83 -21.84 10.94
N TYR A 22 9.16 -20.56 11.12
CA TYR A 22 8.83 -19.79 12.33
C TYR A 22 7.40 -19.23 12.32
N LEU A 23 6.71 -19.32 11.18
CA LEU A 23 5.35 -18.82 10.98
C LEU A 23 4.38 -19.99 10.72
N ARG A 24 4.58 -21.10 11.43
CA ARG A 24 3.74 -22.30 11.32
C ARG A 24 2.55 -22.24 12.26
N PHE A 25 1.43 -22.80 11.82
CA PHE A 25 0.23 -22.99 12.61
C PHE A 25 -0.44 -24.32 12.27
N VAL A 26 -1.38 -24.75 13.10
CA VAL A 26 -2.08 -26.03 12.97
C VAL A 26 -3.58 -25.80 12.86
N VAL A 27 -4.22 -26.48 11.93
CA VAL A 27 -5.68 -26.52 11.80
C VAL A 27 -6.10 -28.00 11.77
N GLY A 28 -6.80 -28.45 12.82
CA GLY A 28 -7.07 -29.87 13.04
C GLY A 28 -5.77 -30.65 13.23
N SER A 29 -5.50 -31.62 12.35
CA SER A 29 -4.27 -32.41 12.31
C SER A 29 -3.24 -31.94 11.28
N GLN A 30 -3.55 -30.88 10.50
CA GLN A 30 -2.70 -30.42 9.41
C GLN A 30 -1.86 -29.21 9.82
N HIS A 31 -0.58 -29.25 9.44
CA HIS A 31 0.36 -28.13 9.61
C HIS A 31 0.38 -27.24 8.38
N TYR A 32 0.35 -25.93 8.61
CA TYR A 32 0.45 -24.89 7.60
C TYR A 32 1.56 -23.91 7.96
N GLN A 33 2.02 -23.15 6.96
CA GLN A 33 3.00 -22.08 7.16
C GLN A 33 2.66 -20.89 6.27
N PHE A 34 2.80 -19.69 6.81
CA PHE A 34 2.60 -18.49 6.01
C PHE A 34 3.71 -18.33 4.96
N ALA A 35 3.30 -18.13 3.70
CA ALA A 35 4.21 -17.87 2.59
C ALA A 35 4.46 -16.36 2.37
N VAL A 36 3.56 -15.54 2.88
CA VAL A 36 3.53 -14.07 2.82
C VAL A 36 3.41 -13.52 4.24
N LEU A 37 3.66 -12.23 4.43
CA LEU A 37 3.67 -11.60 5.74
C LEU A 37 2.27 -11.70 6.38
N PRO A 38 2.12 -12.37 7.54
CA PRO A 38 0.81 -12.56 8.15
C PRO A 38 0.42 -11.39 9.06
N PHE A 39 -0.89 -11.18 9.21
CA PHE A 39 -1.43 -10.36 10.29
C PHE A 39 -1.06 -10.95 11.66
N GLY A 40 -0.92 -10.08 12.66
CA GLY A 40 -0.57 -10.47 14.04
C GLY A 40 0.93 -10.68 14.28
N LEU A 41 1.77 -10.65 13.24
CA LEU A 41 3.22 -10.64 13.41
C LEU A 41 3.69 -9.23 13.81
N THR A 42 4.34 -9.10 14.97
CA THR A 42 4.80 -7.79 15.51
C THR A 42 5.70 -7.01 14.55
N SER A 43 6.50 -7.69 13.73
CA SER A 43 7.38 -7.04 12.76
C SER A 43 6.69 -6.66 11.46
N ALA A 44 5.46 -7.13 11.19
CA ALA A 44 4.80 -6.92 9.91
C ALA A 44 4.59 -5.44 9.55
N PRO A 45 4.05 -4.58 10.45
CA PRO A 45 3.87 -3.16 10.13
C PRO A 45 5.18 -2.44 9.81
N ARG A 46 6.27 -2.82 10.50
CA ARG A 46 7.61 -2.24 10.28
C ARG A 46 8.18 -2.65 8.93
N VAL A 47 8.05 -3.94 8.57
CA VAL A 47 8.50 -4.44 7.27
C VAL A 47 7.72 -3.77 6.15
N PHE A 48 6.39 -3.71 6.27
CA PHE A 48 5.52 -3.09 5.27
C PHE A 48 5.85 -1.60 5.08
N THR A 49 5.92 -0.83 6.16
CA THR A 49 6.29 0.59 6.12
C THR A 49 7.65 0.81 5.45
N LYS A 50 8.64 -0.07 5.69
CA LYS A 50 9.97 0.05 5.08
C LYS A 50 9.93 -0.17 3.57
N VAL A 51 9.14 -1.13 3.08
CA VAL A 51 8.94 -1.35 1.64
C VAL A 51 8.20 -0.15 1.02
N MET A 52 7.12 0.30 1.66
CA MET A 52 6.32 1.44 1.19
C MET A 52 7.11 2.75 1.15
N ALA A 53 8.05 2.95 2.07
CA ALA A 53 8.93 4.13 2.07
C ALA A 53 9.76 4.26 0.78
N VAL A 54 10.19 3.14 0.18
CA VAL A 54 10.94 3.14 -1.08
C VAL A 54 10.03 3.54 -2.25
N VAL A 55 8.81 2.99 -2.30
CA VAL A 55 7.82 3.33 -3.33
C VAL A 55 7.44 4.82 -3.25
N ALA A 56 7.20 5.33 -2.03
CA ALA A 56 6.90 6.73 -1.80
C ALA A 56 8.08 7.65 -2.17
N ALA A 57 9.32 7.24 -1.89
CA ALA A 57 10.51 7.99 -2.29
C ALA A 57 10.60 8.12 -3.82
N GLU A 58 10.32 7.05 -4.57
CA GLU A 58 10.32 7.09 -6.04
C GLU A 58 9.23 8.04 -6.58
N LEU A 59 8.03 8.02 -6.02
CA LEU A 59 6.96 8.97 -6.42
C LEU A 59 7.34 10.42 -6.10
N ARG A 60 7.92 10.67 -4.93
CA ARG A 60 8.42 12.00 -4.54
C ARG A 60 9.53 12.48 -5.47
N ARG A 61 10.41 11.58 -5.92
CA ARG A 61 11.44 11.88 -6.93
C ARG A 61 10.82 12.31 -8.27
N ARG A 62 9.62 11.84 -8.60
CA ARG A 62 8.81 12.27 -9.76
C ARG A 62 8.02 13.56 -9.52
N GLY A 63 8.19 14.22 -8.37
CA GLY A 63 7.48 15.45 -8.01
C GLY A 63 6.07 15.23 -7.44
N ILE A 64 5.71 13.97 -7.12
CA ILE A 64 4.39 13.64 -6.58
C ILE A 64 4.40 13.75 -5.06
N ALA A 65 3.59 14.66 -4.51
CA ALA A 65 3.42 14.79 -3.06
C ALA A 65 2.50 13.70 -2.52
N VAL A 66 3.12 12.60 -2.06
CA VAL A 66 2.46 11.43 -1.47
C VAL A 66 2.84 11.24 0.00
N PHE A 67 1.85 10.91 0.82
CA PHE A 67 1.96 10.72 2.26
C PHE A 67 1.38 9.35 2.62
N PRO A 68 2.20 8.28 2.61
CA PRO A 68 1.75 6.94 2.98
C PRO A 68 1.60 6.81 4.51
N PHE A 69 0.51 6.21 4.97
CA PHE A 69 0.32 5.75 6.33
C PHE A 69 -0.23 4.32 6.28
N LEU A 70 0.66 3.33 6.42
CA LEU A 70 0.33 1.92 6.17
C LEU A 70 -0.38 1.76 4.80
N ASP A 71 -1.64 1.36 4.81
CA ASP A 71 -2.55 1.14 3.69
C ASP A 71 -3.17 2.41 3.11
N ASP A 72 -3.30 3.48 3.90
CA ASP A 72 -3.92 4.73 3.45
C ASP A 72 -2.87 5.71 2.90
N TRP A 73 -2.96 5.97 1.60
CA TRP A 73 -2.04 6.82 0.86
C TRP A 73 -2.71 8.11 0.44
N LEU A 74 -2.29 9.22 1.04
CA LEU A 74 -2.79 10.54 0.69
C LEU A 74 -1.96 11.19 -0.41
N ILE A 75 -2.62 11.63 -1.48
CA ILE A 75 -2.00 12.35 -2.61
C ILE A 75 -2.52 13.78 -2.64
N LYS A 76 -1.58 14.73 -2.65
CA LYS A 76 -1.88 16.17 -2.69
C LYS A 76 -1.26 16.82 -3.91
N ALA A 77 -1.98 17.78 -4.49
CA ALA A 77 -1.49 18.66 -5.54
C ALA A 77 -2.30 19.96 -5.55
N LYS A 78 -1.81 20.99 -6.25
CA LYS A 78 -2.40 22.34 -6.24
C LYS A 78 -3.73 22.44 -7.01
N THR A 79 -3.90 21.66 -8.07
CA THR A 79 -5.11 21.69 -8.92
C THR A 79 -5.73 20.30 -9.04
N PRO A 80 -7.05 20.19 -9.26
CA PRO A 80 -7.72 18.91 -9.48
C PRO A 80 -7.10 18.09 -10.62
N GLU A 81 -6.70 18.74 -11.72
CA GLU A 81 -6.09 18.08 -12.89
C GLU A 81 -4.74 17.47 -12.51
N LEU A 82 -3.94 18.18 -11.73
CA LEU A 82 -2.66 17.68 -11.26
C LEU A 82 -2.84 16.53 -10.26
N VAL A 83 -3.86 16.62 -9.38
CA VAL A 83 -4.23 15.51 -8.49
C VAL A 83 -4.60 14.26 -9.31
N ARG A 84 -5.37 14.39 -10.40
CA ARG A 84 -5.72 13.25 -11.26
C ARG A 84 -4.50 12.64 -11.94
N ARG A 85 -3.57 13.45 -12.46
CA ARG A 85 -2.32 12.96 -13.05
C ARG A 85 -1.42 12.26 -12.03
N HIS A 86 -1.30 12.82 -10.84
CA HIS A 86 -0.53 12.24 -9.74
C HIS A 86 -1.15 10.93 -9.27
N LEU A 87 -2.48 10.88 -9.15
CA LEU A 87 -3.22 9.67 -8.82
C LEU A 87 -2.93 8.59 -9.86
N GLN A 88 -3.14 8.87 -11.14
CA GLN A 88 -2.90 7.90 -12.22
C GLN A 88 -1.46 7.36 -12.22
N SER A 89 -0.47 8.24 -12.04
CA SER A 89 0.95 7.84 -11.97
C SER A 89 1.25 6.98 -10.74
N THR A 90 0.59 7.28 -9.61
CA THR A 90 0.74 6.53 -8.36
C THR A 90 0.10 5.16 -8.46
N THR A 91 -1.14 5.09 -8.95
CA THR A 91 -1.85 3.82 -9.14
C THR A 91 -1.17 2.93 -10.16
N GLN A 92 -0.62 3.50 -11.24
CA GLN A 92 0.15 2.73 -12.22
C GLN A 92 1.40 2.13 -11.60
N LEU A 93 2.20 2.91 -10.85
CA LEU A 93 3.39 2.38 -10.19
C LEU A 93 3.05 1.28 -9.18
N LEU A 94 2.00 1.47 -8.39
CA LEU A 94 1.54 0.46 -7.43
C LEU A 94 1.16 -0.83 -8.15
N PHE A 95 0.40 -0.74 -9.25
CA PHE A 95 0.02 -1.88 -10.08
C PHE A 95 1.24 -2.59 -10.70
N ASP A 96 2.19 -1.84 -11.25
CA ASP A 96 3.42 -2.39 -11.85
C ASP A 96 4.28 -3.15 -10.81
N LEU A 97 4.19 -2.75 -9.55
CA LEU A 97 4.86 -3.40 -8.41
C LEU A 97 4.04 -4.56 -7.81
N GLY A 98 2.86 -4.85 -8.36
CA GLY A 98 1.99 -5.94 -7.93
C GLY A 98 1.04 -5.61 -6.79
N PHE A 99 0.91 -4.34 -6.39
CA PHE A 99 -0.07 -3.91 -5.39
C PHE A 99 -1.45 -3.70 -6.02
N SER A 100 -2.48 -4.03 -5.24
CA SER A 100 -3.88 -3.80 -5.60
C SER A 100 -4.47 -2.66 -4.78
N ILE A 101 -5.39 -1.92 -5.39
CA ILE A 101 -6.09 -0.79 -4.74
C ILE A 101 -7.51 -1.23 -4.39
N ASN A 102 -7.91 -0.92 -3.17
CA ASN A 102 -9.26 -1.09 -2.69
C ASN A 102 -10.14 0.10 -3.12
N VAL A 103 -10.69 0.01 -4.33
CA VAL A 103 -11.53 1.07 -4.91
C VAL A 103 -12.71 1.46 -4.00
N PRO A 104 -13.46 0.53 -3.38
CA PRO A 104 -14.55 0.89 -2.48
C PRO A 104 -14.17 1.74 -1.27
N LYS A 105 -12.95 1.55 -0.72
CA LYS A 105 -12.45 2.32 0.42
C LYS A 105 -11.65 3.58 0.03
N SER A 106 -11.32 3.72 -1.25
CA SER A 106 -10.51 4.84 -1.74
C SER A 106 -11.35 6.07 -2.10
N HIS A 107 -10.86 7.26 -1.79
CA HIS A 107 -11.45 8.52 -2.23
C HIS A 107 -10.69 9.06 -3.46
N LEU A 108 -11.02 8.52 -4.64
CA LEU A 108 -10.29 8.76 -5.89
C LEU A 108 -10.71 10.02 -6.65
N SER A 109 -11.81 10.65 -6.27
CA SER A 109 -12.26 11.92 -6.85
C SER A 109 -11.65 13.09 -6.08
N PRO A 110 -11.03 14.07 -6.76
CA PRO A 110 -10.54 15.26 -6.07
C PRO A 110 -11.70 15.95 -5.35
N LEU A 111 -11.56 16.16 -4.04
CA LEU A 111 -12.52 17.00 -3.30
C LEU A 111 -12.50 18.40 -3.93
N ASN A 112 -13.66 18.84 -4.43
CA ASN A 112 -13.84 20.20 -4.91
C ASN A 112 -13.64 21.12 -3.70
N ALA A 113 -12.62 21.98 -3.74
CA ALA A 113 -12.62 23.15 -2.90
C ALA A 113 -13.74 24.07 -3.41
N SER A 114 -14.97 23.86 -2.94
CA SER A 114 -15.97 24.92 -2.95
C SER A 114 -15.44 26.01 -2.03
N CYS A 115 -14.79 27.01 -2.60
CA CYS A 115 -14.68 28.31 -1.95
C CYS A 115 -16.11 28.77 -1.64
N SER A 116 -16.42 28.89 -0.35
CA SER A 116 -17.51 29.68 0.20
C SER A 116 -16.86 30.69 1.13
#